data_AF-A0A0D9XUZ1-F1
#
_entry.id   AF-A0A0D9XUZ1-F1
#
_cell.length_a   1.000
_cell.length_b   1.000
_cell.length_c   1.000
_cell.angle_alpha   90.00
_cell.angle_beta   90.00
_cell.angle_gamma   90.00
#
_symmetry.space_group_name_H-M   'P 1'
#
loop_
_entity.id
_entity.type
_entity.pdbx_description
1 polymer ?
#
loop_
_entity_poly.entity_id
_entity_poly.type
_entity_poly.pdbx_seq_one_letter_code
_entity_poly.pdbx_strand_id
1 'polypeptide(L)'
;MQHSLIIAYWCQPDYCSLVLAHIAAIEFKHMDYTLTTAPLVTIIGPAALWVHSKLRGLHRRGCCSLSSSRCSGELVSFLFRRCRRPKIRRKNLIFRAVSWPAAAAALLFSCGVSISSVCSSPSVLRRREEKGLMKKIILVVIPFLLLAILESVDGGCDGDEQETPPGVRPHSVTITEFGAVGDGKTLNTLPFQNAVFYARSFADKGGAQLYVPKGRWLTGSFNLTSHLTLFLEEGAVIIGTKDPSQWPIVEPLPSYGQGIDLLGPRHRSLINGYNLSDVVITGNKGVIDGQGSIWWDWLQSHELNHSRPHIVEFLYSEEIIISNLTFLNSPAWSIHPTYCSNVKVHNVTIKTPLDAPLTDGIVPDSCSNMCIEDSTISVGHDAISLKSGWDNYGISFGRPTSDIHINNMNLQASSGAAIAFGSEMSGGIWDIHANYIHVYESSRGISFRTAPGRGSYIVEVVITDVEMDSVYLAIEFNGNWSSHPDDYFDPSMIPLVDQITLKNMKGTNISVAGVLSGIAGAPFNAICLSNLNFTIADSTPPSSWSCSDVYGYSELVFPEPCSELQNPFTNTSTCFSLSSYSALAVA
;
A
#
# COMPACT_ATOMS: atom_id res chain seq x y z
N MET A 1 34.01 26.78 -26.24
CA MET A 1 33.78 25.82 -27.34
C MET A 1 34.65 24.61 -27.05
N GLN A 2 34.21 23.38 -26.85
CA GLN A 2 32.90 22.71 -26.79
C GLN A 2 33.04 21.70 -25.64
N HIS A 3 32.03 21.56 -24.78
CA HIS A 3 31.90 20.37 -23.93
C HIS A 3 30.68 19.61 -24.41
N SER A 4 30.92 18.41 -24.90
CA SER A 4 29.92 17.46 -25.37
C SER A 4 29.14 16.92 -24.19
N LEU A 5 27.82 17.14 -24.18
CA LEU A 5 26.88 16.48 -23.28
C LEU A 5 26.41 15.19 -23.98
N ILE A 6 26.80 14.04 -23.44
CA ILE A 6 26.27 12.74 -23.86
C ILE A 6 25.00 12.52 -23.05
N ILE A 7 23.83 12.68 -23.68
CA ILE A 7 22.55 12.23 -23.14
C ILE A 7 22.34 10.81 -23.68
N ALA A 8 22.43 9.82 -22.81
CA ALA A 8 22.03 8.45 -23.13
C ALA A 8 20.51 8.33 -22.96
N TYR A 9 19.79 8.12 -24.06
CA TYR A 9 18.40 7.69 -24.04
C TYR A 9 18.34 6.18 -23.80
N TRP A 10 17.66 5.77 -22.74
CA TRP A 10 17.19 4.40 -22.56
C TRP A 10 15.81 4.29 -23.22
N CYS A 11 15.65 3.30 -24.10
CA CYS A 11 14.40 2.96 -24.77
C CYS A 11 13.98 1.57 -24.27
N GLN A 12 12.80 1.45 -23.65
CA GLN A 12 12.12 0.17 -23.42
C GLN A 12 11.09 -0.05 -24.54
N PRO A 13 10.93 -1.29 -25.04
CA PRO A 13 9.78 -1.64 -25.86
C PRO A 13 8.57 -2.00 -25.00
N ASP A 14 7.40 -1.70 -25.55
CA ASP A 14 6.06 -2.22 -25.22
C ASP A 14 5.32 -1.58 -24.03
N TYR A 15 4.56 -0.50 -24.31
CA TYR A 15 3.09 -0.58 -24.45
C TYR A 15 2.51 0.73 -25.03
N CYS A 16 1.54 0.57 -25.93
CA CYS A 16 0.78 1.62 -26.61
C CYS A 16 -0.28 2.25 -25.71
N SER A 17 -0.33 3.58 -25.66
CA SER A 17 -1.53 4.35 -25.31
C SER A 17 -1.66 5.53 -26.26
N LEU A 18 -2.84 5.62 -26.89
CA LEU A 18 -3.27 6.68 -27.81
C LEU A 18 -3.24 8.03 -27.08
N VAL A 19 -2.43 8.99 -27.55
CA VAL A 19 -2.54 10.41 -27.17
C VAL A 19 -3.09 11.17 -28.37
N LEU A 20 -4.35 11.58 -28.29
CA LEU A 20 -4.94 12.56 -29.21
C LEU A 20 -4.39 13.95 -28.86
N ALA A 21 -3.33 14.38 -29.54
CA ALA A 21 -2.87 15.76 -29.52
C ALA A 21 -3.62 16.57 -30.57
N HIS A 22 -4.41 17.56 -30.14
CA HIS A 22 -4.94 18.60 -31.01
C HIS A 22 -3.79 19.50 -31.51
N ILE A 23 -3.45 19.35 -32.79
CA ILE A 23 -2.64 20.32 -33.54
C ILE A 23 -3.61 21.20 -34.34
N ALA A 24 -3.79 22.44 -33.90
CA ALA A 24 -4.46 23.46 -34.69
C ALA A 24 -3.53 23.89 -35.84
N ALA A 25 -3.95 23.58 -37.07
CA ALA A 25 -3.29 23.99 -38.29
C ALA A 25 -3.47 25.50 -38.52
N ILE A 26 -2.35 26.18 -38.74
CA ILE A 26 -2.31 27.55 -39.28
C ILE A 26 -2.40 27.43 -40.80
N GLU A 27 -3.56 27.81 -41.36
CA GLU A 27 -3.73 28.02 -42.81
C GLU A 27 -3.58 29.50 -43.15
N PHE A 28 -2.65 29.79 -44.06
CA PHE A 28 -2.51 31.09 -44.72
C PHE A 28 -3.70 31.33 -45.66
N LYS A 29 -4.38 32.47 -45.52
CA LYS A 29 -5.21 33.03 -46.58
C LYS A 29 -4.97 34.54 -46.75
N HIS A 30 -4.95 34.91 -48.02
CA HIS A 30 -4.55 36.20 -48.59
C HIS A 30 -5.45 37.39 -48.22
N MET A 31 -4.80 38.55 -48.27
CA MET A 31 -5.26 39.95 -48.29
C MET A 31 -6.69 40.22 -48.77
N ASP A 32 -7.36 41.18 -48.09
CA ASP A 32 -8.05 42.29 -48.75
C ASP A 32 -8.19 43.52 -47.81
N TYR A 33 -8.24 44.70 -48.44
CA TYR A 33 -8.12 46.07 -47.91
C TYR A 33 -9.27 46.56 -47.02
N THR A 34 -8.99 47.49 -46.09
CA THR A 34 -9.62 48.84 -46.01
C THR A 34 -9.01 49.74 -44.91
N LEU A 35 -8.87 51.03 -45.23
CA LEU A 35 -8.34 52.13 -44.41
C LEU A 35 -9.30 52.56 -43.28
N THR A 36 -8.77 53.09 -42.16
CA THR A 36 -8.98 54.49 -41.68
C THR A 36 -8.18 54.84 -40.40
N THR A 37 -7.20 55.74 -40.56
CA THR A 37 -6.80 56.92 -39.74
C THR A 37 -6.79 56.96 -38.18
N ALA A 38 -5.55 57.04 -37.63
CA ALA A 38 -4.96 58.07 -36.71
C ALA A 38 -5.44 58.28 -35.24
N PRO A 39 -4.64 58.90 -34.33
CA PRO A 39 -3.16 59.02 -34.21
C PRO A 39 -2.57 58.76 -32.79
N LEU A 40 -1.22 58.80 -32.74
CA LEU A 40 -0.31 58.74 -31.58
C LEU A 40 -0.41 59.93 -30.59
N VAL A 41 -0.06 59.67 -29.32
CA VAL A 41 0.57 60.65 -28.41
C VAL A 41 1.76 59.99 -27.67
N THR A 42 2.86 60.75 -27.60
CA THR A 42 4.19 60.46 -27.05
C THR A 42 4.38 61.14 -25.68
N ILE A 43 5.03 60.49 -24.70
CA ILE A 43 5.66 61.13 -23.50
C ILE A 43 6.94 60.33 -23.15
N ILE A 44 8.15 60.77 -23.51
CA ILE A 44 9.18 61.52 -22.74
C ILE A 44 9.84 60.71 -21.57
N GLY A 45 11.17 60.46 -21.66
CA GLY A 45 12.06 59.94 -20.59
C GLY A 45 12.56 61.04 -19.63
N PRO A 46 13.80 61.06 -19.07
CA PRO A 46 14.88 60.05 -18.95
C PRO A 46 15.55 60.01 -17.53
N ALA A 47 16.59 59.19 -17.32
CA ALA A 47 17.82 59.56 -16.59
C ALA A 47 18.90 58.44 -16.58
N ALA A 48 20.15 58.85 -16.76
CA ALA A 48 21.38 58.05 -16.83
C ALA A 48 22.47 58.65 -15.93
N LEU A 49 23.41 57.84 -15.40
CA LEU A 49 24.76 58.20 -14.88
C LEU A 49 25.47 56.89 -14.44
N TRP A 50 26.79 56.63 -14.52
CA TRP A 50 27.97 57.22 -15.16
C TRP A 50 29.14 56.21 -15.03
N VAL A 51 30.27 56.53 -15.67
CA VAL A 51 31.45 55.70 -16.03
C VAL A 51 32.62 55.88 -15.03
N HIS A 52 33.47 54.87 -14.79
CA HIS A 52 34.94 54.91 -15.07
C HIS A 52 35.80 53.72 -14.59
N SER A 53 36.78 53.42 -15.45
CA SER A 53 37.95 52.54 -15.40
C SER A 53 39.04 52.86 -14.35
N LYS A 54 39.87 51.86 -13.96
CA LYS A 54 41.31 52.07 -13.68
C LYS A 54 42.16 50.80 -13.84
N LEU A 55 43.27 50.96 -14.57
CA LEU A 55 44.40 50.04 -14.78
C LEU A 55 45.58 50.39 -13.83
N ARG A 56 46.42 49.38 -13.50
CA ARG A 56 47.87 49.35 -13.13
C ARG A 56 48.10 48.14 -12.17
N GLY A 57 49.12 47.28 -12.22
CA GLY A 57 50.34 47.11 -13.01
C GLY A 57 51.47 46.46 -12.16
N LEU A 58 52.34 45.66 -12.80
CA LEU A 58 53.69 45.15 -12.38
C LEU A 58 53.72 43.81 -11.57
N HIS A 59 54.61 42.82 -11.78
CA HIS A 59 55.95 42.79 -12.41
C HIS A 59 56.47 41.36 -12.82
N ARG A 60 57.12 41.29 -14.00
CA ARG A 60 58.42 40.66 -14.40
C ARG A 60 58.68 39.14 -14.66
N ARG A 61 59.14 38.92 -15.92
CA ARG A 61 60.27 38.11 -16.49
C ARG A 61 60.17 36.57 -16.42
N GLY A 62 60.52 35.75 -17.42
CA GLY A 62 61.14 35.81 -18.77
C GLY A 62 61.34 34.32 -19.18
N CYS A 63 61.17 33.85 -20.41
CA CYS A 63 62.08 33.95 -21.56
C CYS A 63 61.42 33.31 -22.80
N CYS A 64 61.86 33.77 -23.97
CA CYS A 64 61.59 33.38 -25.36
C CYS A 64 61.86 31.87 -25.64
N SER A 65 61.48 31.23 -26.75
CA SER A 65 61.31 31.68 -28.15
C SER A 65 60.69 30.57 -29.02
N LEU A 66 59.82 30.97 -29.98
CA LEU A 66 59.75 30.60 -31.42
C LEU A 66 59.90 29.12 -31.86
N SER A 67 59.12 28.55 -32.80
CA SER A 67 58.42 29.11 -33.97
C SER A 67 57.42 28.12 -34.61
N SER A 68 56.41 28.70 -35.27
CA SER A 68 55.64 28.31 -36.48
C SER A 68 56.16 27.12 -37.33
N SER A 69 55.40 26.40 -38.16
CA SER A 69 54.00 26.37 -38.60
C SER A 69 53.86 25.30 -39.70
N ARG A 70 52.68 24.66 -39.78
CA ARG A 70 51.93 24.25 -40.98
C ARG A 70 52.55 23.33 -42.08
N CYS A 71 51.77 22.27 -42.31
CA CYS A 71 51.13 21.82 -43.56
C CYS A 71 51.81 20.78 -44.47
N SER A 72 50.93 19.85 -44.92
CA SER A 72 51.02 18.88 -46.03
C SER A 72 52.09 17.80 -45.89
N GLY A 73 51.88 16.53 -46.19
CA GLY A 73 50.86 15.80 -46.95
C GLY A 73 51.53 14.46 -47.35
N GLU A 74 50.72 13.47 -47.73
CA GLU A 74 51.13 12.14 -48.24
C GLU A 74 51.52 11.07 -47.20
N LEU A 75 50.67 10.05 -47.11
CA LEU A 75 51.06 8.74 -46.61
C LEU A 75 50.57 7.66 -47.59
N VAL A 76 51.56 6.93 -48.07
CA VAL A 76 51.56 5.93 -49.13
C VAL A 76 50.78 4.68 -48.71
N SER A 77 50.01 4.14 -49.66
CA SER A 77 49.35 2.84 -49.58
C SER A 77 50.35 1.69 -49.76
N PHE A 78 50.22 0.62 -48.97
CA PHE A 78 50.58 -0.74 -49.43
C PHE A 78 49.66 -1.80 -48.77
N LEU A 79 48.88 -2.47 -49.61
CA LEU A 79 48.27 -3.78 -49.39
C LEU A 79 49.29 -4.86 -49.78
N PHE A 80 49.35 -6.00 -49.08
CA PHE A 80 49.18 -7.36 -49.64
C PHE A 80 49.40 -8.48 -48.58
N ARG A 81 48.32 -9.25 -48.35
CA ARG A 81 48.17 -10.73 -48.26
C ARG A 81 49.17 -11.66 -47.52
N ARG A 82 48.56 -12.42 -46.57
CA ARG A 82 48.46 -13.91 -46.40
C ARG A 82 49.70 -14.82 -46.25
N CYS A 83 49.74 -15.55 -45.12
CA CYS A 83 50.09 -16.98 -44.86
C CYS A 83 50.61 -17.10 -43.39
N ARG A 84 50.55 -18.17 -42.58
CA ARG A 84 50.13 -19.58 -42.60
C ARG A 84 50.08 -20.07 -41.11
N ARG A 85 49.44 -21.21 -40.85
CA ARG A 85 49.30 -21.95 -39.56
C ARG A 85 50.63 -22.31 -38.85
N PRO A 86 50.54 -22.78 -37.58
CA PRO A 86 50.95 -24.17 -37.29
C PRO A 86 49.99 -24.98 -36.39
N LYS A 87 50.21 -26.31 -36.36
CA LYS A 87 49.55 -27.38 -35.56
C LYS A 87 50.58 -28.02 -34.61
N ILE A 88 50.21 -28.35 -33.36
CA ILE A 88 50.84 -29.37 -32.47
C ILE A 88 49.71 -29.93 -31.54
N ARG A 89 49.20 -31.18 -31.65
CA ARG A 89 49.51 -32.48 -30.97
C ARG A 89 49.61 -32.43 -29.42
N ARG A 90 49.17 -33.37 -28.57
CA ARG A 90 48.22 -34.52 -28.54
C ARG A 90 48.26 -35.07 -27.07
N LYS A 91 47.12 -35.52 -26.51
CA LYS A 91 46.90 -36.64 -25.52
C LYS A 91 46.20 -36.33 -24.17
N ASN A 92 45.05 -37.02 -24.05
CA ASN A 92 44.45 -37.78 -22.93
C ASN A 92 44.19 -37.14 -21.56
N LEU A 93 42.91 -37.12 -21.15
CA LEU A 93 42.51 -37.58 -19.83
C LEU A 93 41.09 -38.20 -19.85
N ILE A 94 40.92 -39.17 -18.97
CA ILE A 94 39.84 -40.14 -18.81
C ILE A 94 38.69 -39.52 -18.00
N PHE A 95 37.42 -39.78 -18.37
CA PHE A 95 36.30 -39.69 -17.42
C PHE A 95 35.37 -40.89 -17.56
N ARG A 96 35.04 -41.46 -16.39
CA ARG A 96 34.12 -42.58 -16.19
C ARG A 96 32.67 -42.16 -16.46
N ALA A 97 31.93 -43.07 -17.08
CA ALA A 97 30.48 -43.00 -17.27
C ALA A 97 29.74 -43.56 -16.04
N VAL A 98 28.66 -42.90 -15.62
CA VAL A 98 27.52 -43.51 -14.91
C VAL A 98 26.24 -42.94 -15.56
N SER A 99 25.26 -43.84 -15.69
CA SER A 99 24.11 -43.88 -16.60
C SER A 99 22.89 -43.02 -16.24
N TRP A 100 22.17 -42.59 -17.28
CA TRP A 100 20.73 -42.26 -17.33
C TRP A 100 19.94 -43.44 -17.95
N PRO A 101 18.60 -43.48 -17.78
CA PRO A 101 17.67 -43.44 -18.93
C PRO A 101 16.50 -42.45 -18.71
N ALA A 102 16.22 -41.52 -19.63
CA ALA A 102 15.35 -41.60 -20.84
C ALA A 102 13.85 -41.40 -20.52
N ALA A 103 12.99 -40.67 -21.24
CA ALA A 103 12.99 -40.10 -22.61
C ALA A 103 11.91 -38.97 -22.69
N ALA A 104 12.14 -37.90 -23.47
CA ALA A 104 11.49 -37.51 -24.75
C ALA A 104 9.99 -37.10 -24.66
N ALA A 105 9.51 -35.99 -25.26
CA ALA A 105 9.58 -35.65 -26.68
C ALA A 105 9.36 -34.15 -26.99
N ALA A 106 9.64 -33.80 -28.25
CA ALA A 106 9.92 -32.47 -28.77
C ALA A 106 8.78 -31.82 -29.60
N LEU A 107 8.97 -30.52 -29.83
CA LEU A 107 8.33 -29.56 -30.74
C LEU A 107 8.19 -30.04 -32.21
N LEU A 108 7.19 -29.51 -32.94
CA LEU A 108 7.40 -28.60 -34.10
C LEU A 108 6.09 -28.15 -34.80
N PHE A 109 6.24 -27.03 -35.51
CA PHE A 109 5.27 -26.17 -36.21
C PHE A 109 4.79 -26.66 -37.60
N SER A 110 3.60 -26.17 -37.98
CA SER A 110 3.18 -25.57 -39.28
C SER A 110 2.55 -26.36 -40.45
N CYS A 111 1.56 -25.66 -41.04
CA CYS A 111 1.00 -25.64 -42.40
C CYS A 111 0.12 -26.79 -42.90
N GLY A 112 -1.07 -26.39 -43.37
CA GLY A 112 -2.14 -27.27 -43.86
C GLY A 112 -2.22 -27.40 -45.38
N VAL A 113 -3.30 -28.04 -45.84
CA VAL A 113 -4.04 -27.85 -47.11
C VAL A 113 -5.28 -28.76 -47.05
N SER A 114 -6.42 -28.22 -47.51
CA SER A 114 -7.72 -28.86 -47.68
C SER A 114 -7.70 -30.05 -48.66
N ILE A 115 -8.70 -30.94 -48.56
CA ILE A 115 -9.57 -31.37 -49.68
C ILE A 115 -10.78 -32.17 -49.14
N SER A 116 -11.85 -32.05 -49.91
CA SER A 116 -13.28 -32.31 -49.78
C SER A 116 -13.79 -33.69 -49.33
N SER A 117 -14.98 -33.59 -48.71
CA SER A 117 -16.14 -34.48 -48.67
C SER A 117 -16.34 -35.49 -49.81
N VAL A 118 -16.91 -36.66 -49.51
CA VAL A 118 -18.28 -37.11 -49.90
C VAL A 118 -18.48 -38.63 -49.68
N CYS A 119 -19.71 -38.98 -49.26
CA CYS A 119 -20.41 -40.28 -49.27
C CYS A 119 -20.03 -41.34 -48.20
N SER A 120 -20.93 -42.11 -47.61
CA SER A 120 -22.41 -42.12 -47.47
C SER A 120 -22.74 -43.29 -46.53
N SER A 121 -23.59 -43.04 -45.52
CA SER A 121 -24.49 -43.97 -44.79
C SER A 121 -23.90 -45.18 -44.02
N PRO A 122 -24.49 -45.50 -42.85
CA PRO A 122 -25.52 -46.55 -42.90
C PRO A 122 -26.75 -46.30 -42.01
N SER A 123 -27.83 -46.97 -42.41
CA SER A 123 -29.08 -47.21 -41.70
C SER A 123 -28.96 -48.39 -40.71
N VAL A 124 -29.51 -48.18 -39.51
CA VAL A 124 -30.33 -49.11 -38.67
C VAL A 124 -29.72 -50.47 -38.25
N LEU A 125 -29.51 -50.68 -36.93
CA LEU A 125 -30.25 -51.66 -36.10
C LEU A 125 -29.72 -51.81 -34.65
N ARG A 126 -30.64 -51.52 -33.70
CA ARG A 126 -30.95 -52.18 -32.41
C ARG A 126 -29.86 -52.49 -31.36
N ARG A 127 -30.00 -51.74 -30.25
CA ARG A 127 -30.11 -52.14 -28.83
C ARG A 127 -29.37 -53.42 -28.37
N ARG A 128 -28.45 -53.21 -27.42
CA ARG A 128 -28.36 -54.02 -26.20
C ARG A 128 -27.99 -53.14 -25.00
N GLU A 129 -28.73 -53.30 -23.91
CA GLU A 129 -28.54 -52.64 -22.62
C GLU A 129 -27.25 -53.11 -21.95
N GLU A 130 -26.43 -52.18 -21.46
CA GLU A 130 -25.50 -52.39 -20.34
C GLU A 130 -25.81 -51.39 -19.23
N LYS A 131 -26.95 -51.59 -18.56
CA LYS A 131 -27.21 -51.02 -17.24
C LYS A 131 -26.54 -51.94 -16.21
N GLY A 132 -25.30 -51.64 -15.84
CA GLY A 132 -24.61 -52.47 -14.84
C GLY A 132 -23.36 -51.90 -14.19
N LEU A 133 -22.71 -50.88 -14.78
CA LEU A 133 -21.41 -50.42 -14.30
C LEU A 133 -21.40 -48.97 -13.76
N MET A 134 -22.35 -48.12 -14.16
CA MET A 134 -22.38 -46.71 -13.72
C MET A 134 -22.88 -46.50 -12.28
N LYS A 135 -23.57 -47.46 -11.65
CA LYS A 135 -24.06 -47.29 -10.27
C LYS A 135 -23.02 -47.57 -9.17
N LYS A 136 -21.88 -48.21 -9.50
CA LYS A 136 -20.81 -48.47 -8.52
C LYS A 136 -19.71 -47.42 -8.51
N ILE A 137 -19.57 -46.64 -9.58
CA ILE A 137 -18.62 -45.51 -9.64
C ILE A 137 -19.19 -44.30 -8.89
N ILE A 138 -20.51 -44.12 -8.89
CA ILE A 138 -21.19 -43.03 -8.17
C ILE A 138 -21.10 -43.17 -6.64
N LEU A 139 -20.91 -44.38 -6.10
CA LEU A 139 -20.85 -44.60 -4.64
C LEU A 139 -19.45 -44.43 -4.01
N VAL A 140 -18.38 -44.36 -4.82
CA VAL A 140 -16.99 -44.28 -4.31
C VAL A 140 -16.37 -42.91 -4.60
N VAL A 141 -16.82 -42.21 -5.64
CA VAL A 141 -16.30 -40.88 -5.98
C VAL A 141 -16.97 -39.79 -5.14
N ILE A 142 -18.26 -39.92 -4.79
CA ILE A 142 -18.98 -38.90 -4.01
C ILE A 142 -18.45 -38.74 -2.56
N PRO A 143 -18.09 -39.81 -1.82
CA PRO A 143 -17.50 -39.64 -0.49
C PRO A 143 -16.07 -39.06 -0.53
N PHE A 144 -15.31 -39.34 -1.60
CA PHE A 144 -13.96 -38.79 -1.79
C PHE A 144 -13.98 -37.35 -2.30
N LEU A 145 -14.99 -36.97 -3.10
CA LEU A 145 -15.22 -35.57 -3.46
C LEU A 145 -15.77 -34.77 -2.27
N LEU A 146 -16.58 -35.37 -1.38
CA LEU A 146 -17.03 -34.71 -0.16
C LEU A 146 -15.92 -34.55 0.90
N LEU A 147 -14.96 -35.48 0.98
CA LEU A 147 -13.82 -35.31 1.90
C LEU A 147 -12.79 -34.29 1.39
N ALA A 148 -12.71 -34.05 0.07
CA ALA A 148 -11.85 -33.01 -0.50
C ALA A 148 -12.49 -31.60 -0.47
N ILE A 149 -13.75 -31.47 -0.02
CA ILE A 149 -14.45 -30.18 0.15
C ILE A 149 -14.59 -29.82 1.65
N LEU A 150 -13.97 -30.59 2.54
CA LEU A 150 -13.90 -30.30 3.98
C LEU A 150 -12.51 -29.80 4.45
N GLU A 151 -11.60 -29.52 3.52
CA GLU A 151 -10.56 -28.52 3.77
C GLU A 151 -11.15 -27.17 3.40
N SER A 152 -11.98 -26.64 4.31
CA SER A 152 -12.12 -25.20 4.41
C SER A 152 -10.71 -24.66 4.58
N VAL A 153 -10.20 -23.96 3.56
CA VAL A 153 -9.18 -22.94 3.80
C VAL A 153 -9.89 -21.95 4.71
N ASP A 154 -9.80 -22.18 6.02
CA ASP A 154 -10.01 -21.13 7.00
C ASP A 154 -8.99 -20.08 6.61
N GLY A 155 -9.43 -19.02 5.96
CA GLY A 155 -8.62 -17.84 5.66
C GLY A 155 -8.24 -17.10 6.95
N GLY A 156 -7.96 -17.80 8.06
CA GLY A 156 -7.38 -17.18 9.23
C GLY A 156 -5.94 -16.76 8.94
N CYS A 157 -5.37 -15.95 9.83
CA CYS A 157 -3.95 -15.55 9.80
C CYS A 157 -2.95 -16.74 9.81
N ASP A 158 -3.46 -17.96 9.97
CA ASP A 158 -2.76 -19.24 9.96
C ASP A 158 -2.63 -19.80 8.52
N GLY A 159 -1.92 -19.06 7.67
CA GLY A 159 -1.33 -19.62 6.45
C GLY A 159 -0.10 -20.45 6.81
N ASP A 160 -0.14 -21.74 6.47
CA ASP A 160 0.84 -22.83 6.64
C ASP A 160 2.32 -22.43 6.90
N GLU A 161 2.93 -23.10 7.89
CA GLU A 161 4.37 -23.04 8.20
C GLU A 161 5.23 -23.40 6.98
N GLN A 162 5.73 -22.39 6.26
CA GLN A 162 6.71 -22.60 5.20
C GLN A 162 8.08 -22.97 5.82
N GLU A 163 8.73 -24.03 5.28
CA GLU A 163 9.94 -24.73 5.77
C GLU A 163 11.23 -23.90 5.98
N THR A 164 11.18 -22.58 5.92
CA THR A 164 12.21 -21.67 6.45
C THR A 164 11.53 -20.50 7.15
N PRO A 165 11.92 -20.12 8.39
CA PRO A 165 11.32 -18.98 9.07
C PRO A 165 11.40 -17.75 8.14
N PRO A 166 10.28 -17.05 7.90
CA PRO A 166 10.31 -15.85 7.09
C PRO A 166 11.36 -14.90 7.66
N GLY A 167 12.37 -14.55 6.85
CA GLY A 167 13.41 -13.59 7.23
C GLY A 167 14.84 -14.13 7.39
N VAL A 168 15.10 -15.45 7.34
CA VAL A 168 16.48 -15.96 7.32
C VAL A 168 17.06 -15.82 5.91
N ARG A 169 17.93 -14.82 5.72
CA ARG A 169 18.59 -14.53 4.44
C ARG A 169 19.97 -15.21 4.39
N PRO A 170 20.41 -15.73 3.24
CA PRO A 170 21.73 -16.38 3.10
C PRO A 170 22.89 -15.39 3.20
N HIS A 171 22.61 -14.09 3.02
CA HIS A 171 23.58 -13.02 3.16
C HIS A 171 23.14 -12.04 4.24
N SER A 172 24.09 -11.51 5.02
CA SER A 172 23.82 -10.49 6.04
C SER A 172 24.96 -9.48 6.06
N VAL A 173 24.61 -8.20 6.17
CA VAL A 173 25.55 -7.07 6.35
C VAL A 173 25.08 -6.20 7.51
N THR A 174 26.00 -5.58 8.25
CA THR A 174 25.63 -4.58 9.27
C THR A 174 25.75 -3.16 8.73
N ILE A 175 24.86 -2.27 9.16
CA ILE A 175 24.86 -0.88 8.71
C ILE A 175 26.18 -0.14 9.02
N THR A 176 26.92 -0.56 10.05
CA THR A 176 28.21 0.02 10.41
C THR A 176 29.30 -0.21 9.35
N GLU A 177 29.18 -1.25 8.51
CA GLU A 177 30.07 -1.48 7.37
C GLU A 177 29.97 -0.36 6.31
N PHE A 178 28.85 0.39 6.31
CA PHE A 178 28.59 1.50 5.40
C PHE A 178 28.88 2.87 6.03
N GLY A 179 29.58 2.90 7.18
CA GLY A 179 29.99 4.12 7.85
C GLY A 179 28.93 4.76 8.75
N ALA A 180 27.85 4.03 9.06
CA ALA A 180 26.85 4.51 10.01
C ALA A 180 27.41 4.62 11.44
N VAL A 181 26.98 5.64 12.17
CA VAL A 181 27.35 5.89 13.57
C VAL A 181 26.09 5.95 14.44
N GLY A 182 26.02 5.04 15.43
CA GLY A 182 24.87 4.84 16.30
C GLY A 182 24.79 5.77 17.52
N ASP A 183 25.18 7.04 17.38
CA ASP A 183 25.27 8.04 18.47
C ASP A 183 23.98 8.88 18.68
N GLY A 184 22.97 8.69 17.82
CA GLY A 184 21.72 9.43 17.80
C GLY A 184 21.82 10.87 17.29
N LYS A 185 22.96 11.25 16.69
CA LYS A 185 23.25 12.60 16.20
C LYS A 185 23.75 12.61 14.76
N THR A 186 24.58 11.64 14.40
CA THR A 186 25.10 11.47 13.05
C THR A 186 23.96 11.07 12.13
N LEU A 187 23.79 11.80 11.02
CA LEU A 187 22.76 11.50 10.03
C LEU A 187 23.21 10.31 9.17
N ASN A 188 22.50 9.20 9.29
CA ASN A 188 22.84 7.91 8.68
C ASN A 188 22.06 7.62 7.38
N THR A 189 21.38 8.61 6.79
CA THR A 189 20.56 8.42 5.58
C THR A 189 21.37 7.79 4.44
N LEU A 190 22.57 8.30 4.17
CA LEU A 190 23.43 7.78 3.12
C LEU A 190 23.98 6.37 3.43
N PRO A 191 24.46 6.08 4.66
CA PRO A 191 24.74 4.70 5.07
C PRO A 191 23.58 3.71 4.87
N PHE A 192 22.34 4.06 5.25
CA PHE A 192 21.17 3.22 5.00
C PHE A 192 20.95 2.98 3.50
N GLN A 193 20.97 4.04 2.69
CA GLN A 193 20.80 3.95 1.24
C GLN A 193 21.87 3.08 0.58
N ASN A 194 23.13 3.23 0.97
CA ASN A 194 24.24 2.44 0.46
C ASN A 194 24.12 0.96 0.86
N ALA A 195 23.69 0.70 2.10
CA ALA A 195 23.49 -0.66 2.59
C ALA A 195 22.36 -1.38 1.83
N VAL A 196 21.23 -0.70 1.60
CA VAL A 196 20.13 -1.26 0.79
C VAL A 196 20.57 -1.47 -0.66
N PHE A 197 21.28 -0.52 -1.25
CA PHE A 197 21.80 -0.66 -2.61
C PHE A 197 22.74 -1.87 -2.75
N TYR A 198 23.59 -2.11 -1.76
CA TYR A 198 24.46 -3.29 -1.71
C TYR A 198 23.65 -4.58 -1.56
N ALA A 199 22.71 -4.61 -0.61
CA ALA A 199 21.84 -5.75 -0.34
C ALA A 199 21.03 -6.19 -1.58
N ARG A 200 20.62 -5.23 -2.42
CA ARG A 200 19.93 -5.50 -3.69
C ARG A 200 20.70 -6.45 -4.62
N SER A 201 22.03 -6.47 -4.56
CA SER A 201 22.87 -7.36 -5.39
C SER A 201 22.74 -8.85 -5.03
N PHE A 202 21.99 -9.17 -3.97
CA PHE A 202 21.69 -10.53 -3.51
C PHE A 202 20.24 -10.96 -3.78
N ALA A 203 19.43 -10.14 -4.45
CA ALA A 203 18.03 -10.48 -4.79
C ALA A 203 17.91 -11.87 -5.44
N ASP A 204 18.64 -12.12 -6.51
CA ASP A 204 18.64 -13.41 -7.24
C ASP A 204 19.38 -14.55 -6.50
N LYS A 205 19.82 -14.32 -5.26
CA LYS A 205 20.58 -15.27 -4.43
C LYS A 205 19.88 -15.59 -3.11
N GLY A 206 18.56 -15.35 -3.03
CA GLY A 206 17.77 -15.56 -1.83
C GLY A 206 17.69 -14.34 -0.90
N GLY A 207 18.15 -13.18 -1.36
CA GLY A 207 18.07 -11.93 -0.62
C GLY A 207 19.19 -11.70 0.40
N ALA A 208 19.08 -10.59 1.12
CA ALA A 208 20.04 -10.19 2.13
C ALA A 208 19.37 -9.58 3.36
N GLN A 209 20.00 -9.77 4.52
CA GLN A 209 19.63 -9.12 5.76
C GLN A 209 20.49 -7.86 5.95
N LEU A 210 19.84 -6.72 6.18
CA LEU A 210 20.44 -5.51 6.71
C LEU A 210 20.26 -5.51 8.23
N TYR A 211 21.35 -5.76 8.94
CA TYR A 211 21.42 -5.80 10.39
C TYR A 211 21.70 -4.40 10.98
N VAL A 212 20.84 -3.94 11.89
CA VAL A 212 20.99 -2.69 12.64
C VAL A 212 21.33 -3.04 14.09
N PRO A 213 22.59 -2.86 14.53
CA PRO A 213 23.00 -3.22 15.88
C PRO A 213 22.43 -2.27 16.93
N LYS A 214 22.58 -2.65 18.20
CA LYS A 214 22.34 -1.76 19.34
C LYS A 214 22.99 -0.38 19.13
N GLY A 215 22.20 0.68 19.29
CA GLY A 215 22.63 2.04 19.00
C GLY A 215 21.44 2.95 18.65
N ARG A 216 21.72 4.24 18.46
CA ARG A 216 20.73 5.25 18.06
C ARG A 216 21.08 5.77 16.67
N TRP A 217 20.23 5.50 15.68
CA TRP A 217 20.51 5.69 14.26
C TRP A 217 19.61 6.78 13.70
N LEU A 218 20.06 8.05 13.82
CA LEU A 218 19.34 9.18 13.24
C LEU A 218 19.38 9.08 11.71
N THR A 219 18.24 9.20 11.03
CA THR A 219 18.14 9.11 9.57
C THR A 219 16.99 9.94 9.03
N GLY A 220 17.12 10.39 7.78
CA GLY A 220 16.01 10.81 6.94
C GLY A 220 15.35 9.63 6.24
N SER A 221 14.49 9.94 5.27
CA SER A 221 13.78 8.93 4.48
C SER A 221 14.74 8.06 3.65
N PHE A 222 14.52 6.74 3.66
CA PHE A 222 15.24 5.79 2.83
C PHE A 222 14.32 4.68 2.31
N ASN A 223 14.63 4.20 1.11
CA ASN A 223 13.83 3.20 0.43
C ASN A 223 14.41 1.80 0.64
N LEU A 224 13.56 0.79 0.82
CA LEU A 224 13.90 -0.62 0.82
C LEU A 224 13.91 -1.21 -0.60
N THR A 225 14.27 -2.50 -0.72
CA THR A 225 14.31 -3.25 -1.98
C THR A 225 13.75 -4.66 -1.75
N SER A 226 13.33 -5.36 -2.81
CA SER A 226 12.82 -6.74 -2.73
C SER A 226 13.87 -7.70 -2.16
N HIS A 227 13.40 -8.81 -1.57
CA HIS A 227 14.22 -9.85 -0.95
C HIS A 227 15.16 -9.31 0.15
N LEU A 228 14.65 -8.39 0.96
CA LEU A 228 15.39 -7.74 2.04
C LEU A 228 14.79 -8.11 3.40
N THR A 229 15.64 -8.42 4.38
CA THR A 229 15.27 -8.38 5.80
C THR A 229 15.94 -7.20 6.46
N LEU A 230 15.18 -6.20 6.92
CA LEU A 230 15.67 -5.16 7.83
C LEU A 230 15.52 -5.67 9.28
N PHE A 231 16.63 -5.99 9.93
CA PHE A 231 16.65 -6.57 11.28
C PHE A 231 17.17 -5.56 12.30
N LEU A 232 16.37 -5.23 13.33
CA LEU A 232 16.79 -4.36 14.44
C LEU A 232 17.08 -5.18 15.70
N GLU A 233 18.33 -5.10 16.18
CA GLU A 233 18.74 -5.73 17.44
C GLU A 233 18.02 -5.09 18.65
N GLU A 234 17.96 -5.82 19.75
CA GLU A 234 17.56 -5.26 21.04
C GLU A 234 18.41 -4.03 21.40
N GLY A 235 17.74 -2.91 21.68
CA GLY A 235 18.40 -1.62 21.96
C GLY A 235 18.87 -0.86 20.71
N ALA A 236 18.57 -1.33 19.49
CA ALA A 236 18.63 -0.53 18.29
C ALA A 236 17.43 0.43 18.22
N VAL A 237 17.69 1.70 17.94
CA VAL A 237 16.67 2.74 17.78
C VAL A 237 16.91 3.47 16.47
N ILE A 238 16.08 3.25 15.46
CA ILE A 238 16.04 4.12 14.27
C ILE A 238 15.27 5.38 14.66
N ILE A 239 15.83 6.55 14.36
CA ILE A 239 15.27 7.85 14.76
C ILE A 239 15.03 8.68 13.50
N GLY A 240 13.77 9.03 13.24
CA GLY A 240 13.40 9.99 12.21
C GLY A 240 13.92 11.38 12.54
N THR A 241 14.67 11.98 11.63
CA THR A 241 15.17 13.35 11.81
C THR A 241 14.05 14.39 11.83
N LYS A 242 14.21 15.43 12.65
CA LYS A 242 13.29 16.58 12.71
C LYS A 242 13.49 17.59 11.58
N ASP A 243 14.54 17.43 10.77
CA ASP A 243 14.80 18.30 9.62
C ASP A 243 13.89 17.90 8.45
N PRO A 244 12.89 18.72 8.07
CA PRO A 244 11.92 18.40 7.03
C PRO A 244 12.58 18.25 5.64
N SER A 245 13.76 18.83 5.42
CA SER A 245 14.49 18.68 4.15
C SER A 245 14.97 17.24 3.89
N GLN A 246 15.02 16.41 4.92
CA GLN A 246 15.41 15.00 4.85
C GLN A 246 14.22 14.07 4.55
N TRP A 247 13.04 14.63 4.31
CA TRP A 247 11.81 13.93 3.97
C TRP A 247 11.37 14.40 2.58
N PRO A 248 11.80 13.72 1.50
CA PRO A 248 11.54 14.16 0.14
C PRO A 248 10.06 14.39 -0.14
N ILE A 249 9.73 15.41 -0.92
CA ILE A 249 8.36 15.67 -1.37
C ILE A 249 8.01 14.73 -2.52
N VAL A 250 6.85 14.10 -2.44
CA VAL A 250 6.29 13.21 -3.45
C VAL A 250 4.85 13.60 -3.75
N GLU A 251 4.39 13.20 -4.94
CA GLU A 251 3.00 13.36 -5.33
C GLU A 251 2.04 12.67 -4.34
N PRO A 252 0.80 13.17 -4.21
CA PRO A 252 -0.22 12.49 -3.44
C PRO A 252 -0.53 11.10 -4.02
N LEU A 253 -1.21 10.28 -3.23
CA LEU A 253 -1.65 8.97 -3.70
C LEU A 253 -2.65 9.16 -4.86
N PRO A 254 -2.54 8.37 -5.94
CA PRO A 254 -3.44 8.49 -7.09
C PRO A 254 -4.90 8.25 -6.71
N SER A 255 -5.18 7.42 -5.69
CA SER A 255 -6.53 7.19 -5.18
C SER A 255 -7.06 8.29 -4.24
N TYR A 256 -6.28 9.34 -3.96
CA TYR A 256 -6.65 10.44 -3.07
C TYR A 256 -6.72 11.80 -3.77
N GLY A 257 -6.00 11.98 -4.89
CA GLY A 257 -5.94 13.24 -5.64
C GLY A 257 -5.08 14.33 -4.98
N GLN A 258 -4.95 14.32 -3.65
CA GLN A 258 -4.19 15.28 -2.87
C GLN A 258 -3.69 14.70 -1.53
N GLY A 259 -2.90 15.50 -0.80
CA GLY A 259 -2.47 15.19 0.55
C GLY A 259 -3.62 15.19 1.55
N ILE A 260 -3.48 14.35 2.59
CA ILE A 260 -4.51 14.12 3.61
C ILE A 260 -4.59 15.27 4.62
N ASP A 261 -3.45 15.82 5.04
CA ASP A 261 -3.42 16.95 5.98
C ASP A 261 -3.65 18.29 5.26
N LEU A 262 -3.17 18.40 4.02
CA LEU A 262 -3.12 19.62 3.23
C LEU A 262 -3.23 19.33 1.74
N LEU A 263 -3.85 20.26 1.02
CA LEU A 263 -3.92 20.25 -0.45
C LEU A 263 -2.51 20.18 -1.06
N GLY A 264 -2.33 19.35 -2.09
CA GLY A 264 -1.07 19.22 -2.82
C GLY A 264 -0.22 18.01 -2.39
N PRO A 265 1.12 18.11 -2.47
CA PRO A 265 2.00 16.96 -2.29
C PRO A 265 2.24 16.65 -0.80
N ARG A 266 2.99 15.56 -0.56
CA ARG A 266 3.26 15.03 0.78
C ARG A 266 4.74 14.72 0.99
N HIS A 267 5.16 14.66 2.25
CA HIS A 267 6.46 14.11 2.60
C HIS A 267 6.46 12.58 2.45
N ARG A 268 7.54 12.04 1.90
CA ARG A 268 7.79 10.59 1.82
C ARG A 268 8.07 10.02 3.22
N SER A 269 7.53 8.85 3.49
CA SER A 269 7.67 8.12 4.76
C SER A 269 9.12 7.75 5.10
N LEU A 270 9.41 7.54 6.40
CA LEU A 270 10.77 7.32 6.92
C LEU A 270 11.40 6.06 6.29
N ILE A 271 10.69 4.95 6.36
CA ILE A 271 11.01 3.69 5.72
C ILE A 271 9.95 3.45 4.67
N ASN A 272 10.35 3.31 3.41
CA ASN A 272 9.37 3.17 2.34
C ASN A 272 9.79 2.19 1.24
N GLY A 273 8.84 1.77 0.43
CA GLY A 273 9.07 0.89 -0.71
C GLY A 273 8.01 1.06 -1.79
N TYR A 274 8.40 0.83 -3.05
CA TYR A 274 7.50 0.86 -4.19
C TYR A 274 7.73 -0.38 -5.05
N ASN A 275 6.67 -1.11 -5.37
CA ASN A 275 6.72 -2.30 -6.21
C ASN A 275 7.76 -3.33 -5.74
N LEU A 276 7.71 -3.64 -4.43
CA LEU A 276 8.59 -4.60 -3.78
C LEU A 276 7.90 -5.95 -3.59
N SER A 277 8.71 -7.00 -3.48
CA SER A 277 8.28 -8.36 -3.18
C SER A 277 9.21 -8.92 -2.09
N ASP A 278 8.68 -9.73 -1.18
CA ASP A 278 9.46 -10.45 -0.17
C ASP A 278 10.31 -9.48 0.70
N VAL A 279 9.63 -8.68 1.52
CA VAL A 279 10.25 -7.68 2.40
C VAL A 279 9.89 -7.98 3.85
N VAL A 280 10.91 -8.10 4.70
CA VAL A 280 10.74 -8.36 6.13
C VAL A 280 11.34 -7.19 6.92
N ILE A 281 10.56 -6.59 7.82
CA ILE A 281 11.05 -5.64 8.83
C ILE A 281 10.81 -6.29 10.19
N THR A 282 11.87 -6.74 10.85
CA THR A 282 11.75 -7.47 12.11
C THR A 282 12.89 -7.15 13.07
N GLY A 283 12.92 -7.79 14.24
CA GLY A 283 13.97 -7.58 15.22
C GLY A 283 13.72 -8.26 16.56
N ASN A 284 14.57 -7.94 17.52
CA ASN A 284 14.43 -8.37 18.91
C ASN A 284 13.94 -7.20 19.77
N LYS A 285 12.73 -6.68 19.46
CA LYS A 285 12.17 -5.47 20.10
C LYS A 285 12.99 -4.20 19.81
N GLY A 286 13.51 -4.10 18.58
CA GLY A 286 14.05 -2.85 18.07
C GLY A 286 12.99 -1.74 18.02
N VAL A 287 13.44 -0.49 18.06
CA VAL A 287 12.57 0.69 18.11
C VAL A 287 12.72 1.51 16.83
N ILE A 288 11.59 1.99 16.29
CA ILE A 288 11.55 3.02 15.25
C ILE A 288 10.79 4.21 15.82
N ASP A 289 11.49 5.31 16.08
CA ASP A 289 10.96 6.54 16.67
C ASP A 289 10.88 7.64 15.60
N GLY A 290 9.65 8.02 15.23
CA GLY A 290 9.39 9.01 14.19
C GLY A 290 9.65 10.47 14.61
N GLN A 291 9.86 10.73 15.90
CA GLN A 291 10.02 12.08 16.47
C GLN A 291 8.92 13.07 16.05
N GLY A 292 7.66 12.60 16.05
CA GLY A 292 6.48 13.28 15.51
C GLY A 292 6.16 14.66 16.08
N SER A 293 6.65 15.02 17.27
CA SER A 293 6.25 16.24 17.99
C SER A 293 6.31 17.52 17.15
N ILE A 294 7.38 17.69 16.37
CA ILE A 294 7.54 18.88 15.51
C ILE A 294 6.48 18.96 14.42
N TRP A 295 6.04 17.81 13.90
CA TRP A 295 5.01 17.71 12.86
C TRP A 295 3.63 18.01 13.43
N TRP A 296 3.37 17.59 14.67
CA TRP A 296 2.13 17.88 15.38
C TRP A 296 2.01 19.36 15.70
N ASP A 297 3.10 19.98 16.16
CA ASP A 297 3.18 21.42 16.43
C ASP A 297 2.85 22.20 15.15
N TRP A 298 3.48 21.85 14.01
CA TRP A 298 3.21 22.49 12.72
C TRP A 298 1.79 22.26 12.20
N LEU A 299 1.20 21.09 12.44
CA LEU A 299 -0.21 20.85 12.08
C LEU A 299 -1.12 21.79 12.87
N GLN A 300 -0.95 21.87 14.18
CA GLN A 300 -1.79 22.68 15.06
C GLN A 300 -1.58 24.19 14.84
N SER A 301 -0.34 24.62 14.57
CA SER A 301 -0.02 26.02 14.26
C SER A 301 -0.35 26.41 12.81
N HIS A 302 -0.81 25.45 11.98
CA HIS A 302 -1.07 25.65 10.55
C HIS A 302 0.17 26.11 9.76
N GLU A 303 1.35 25.61 10.15
CA GLU A 303 2.66 25.93 9.56
C GLU A 303 3.22 24.81 8.65
N LEU A 304 2.46 23.73 8.46
CA LEU A 304 2.82 22.70 7.48
C LEU A 304 2.79 23.28 6.05
N ASN A 305 3.81 22.96 5.27
CA ASN A 305 3.83 23.27 3.83
C ASN A 305 3.27 22.13 2.97
N HIS A 306 3.37 20.89 3.47
CA HIS A 306 2.98 19.66 2.79
C HIS A 306 2.44 18.67 3.82
N SER A 307 1.68 17.67 3.37
CA SER A 307 1.17 16.62 4.26
C SER A 307 2.30 15.86 4.95
N ARG A 308 2.10 15.52 6.23
CA ARG A 308 3.12 14.91 7.10
C ARG A 308 3.52 13.51 6.60
N PRO A 309 4.76 13.07 6.86
CA PRO A 309 5.20 11.73 6.51
C PRO A 309 4.63 10.65 7.44
N HIS A 310 4.74 9.39 7.04
CA HIS A 310 4.46 8.23 7.89
C HIS A 310 5.77 7.58 8.37
N ILE A 311 5.70 6.61 9.29
CA ILE A 311 6.90 5.84 9.67
C ILE A 311 7.22 4.80 8.58
N VAL A 312 6.30 3.88 8.32
CA VAL A 312 6.47 2.82 7.30
C VAL A 312 5.38 2.93 6.24
N GLU A 313 5.78 2.98 4.97
CA GLU A 313 4.84 3.01 3.84
C GLU A 313 5.32 2.14 2.67
N PHE A 314 4.48 1.19 2.25
CA PHE A 314 4.74 0.39 1.08
C PHE A 314 3.67 0.66 0.04
N LEU A 315 4.08 0.89 -1.20
CA LEU A 315 3.18 1.11 -2.33
C LEU A 315 3.32 -0.06 -3.31
N TYR A 316 2.19 -0.60 -3.80
CA TYR A 316 2.17 -1.62 -4.86
C TYR A 316 3.04 -2.85 -4.57
N SER A 317 3.14 -3.26 -3.31
CA SER A 317 4.12 -4.27 -2.89
C SER A 317 3.44 -5.54 -2.37
N GLU A 318 4.13 -6.66 -2.41
CA GLU A 318 3.60 -7.96 -1.99
C GLU A 318 4.56 -8.72 -1.07
N GLU A 319 4.01 -9.66 -0.29
CA GLU A 319 4.79 -10.53 0.62
C GLU A 319 5.60 -9.71 1.64
N ILE A 320 4.89 -8.93 2.45
CA ILE A 320 5.49 -8.04 3.46
C ILE A 320 5.25 -8.60 4.85
N ILE A 321 6.30 -8.65 5.66
CA ILE A 321 6.21 -9.03 7.07
C ILE A 321 6.80 -7.91 7.94
N ILE A 322 6.01 -7.42 8.89
CA ILE A 322 6.45 -6.44 9.89
C ILE A 322 6.20 -7.05 11.27
N SER A 323 7.25 -7.28 12.06
CA SER A 323 7.08 -8.00 13.32
C SER A 323 8.09 -7.72 14.41
N ASN A 324 7.73 -8.00 15.67
CA ASN A 324 8.65 -7.97 16.81
C ASN A 324 9.34 -6.60 17.04
N LEU A 325 8.62 -5.51 16.79
CA LEU A 325 9.15 -4.13 16.81
C LEU A 325 8.27 -3.18 17.63
N THR A 326 8.86 -2.06 18.04
CA THR A 326 8.16 -0.94 18.66
C THR A 326 8.23 0.30 17.78
N PHE A 327 7.09 0.90 17.48
CA PHE A 327 6.96 2.16 16.75
C PHE A 327 6.55 3.27 17.71
N LEU A 328 7.30 4.37 17.73
CA LEU A 328 7.09 5.49 18.63
C LEU A 328 6.88 6.80 17.87
N ASN A 329 6.02 7.67 18.42
CA ASN A 329 5.91 9.07 18.05
C ASN A 329 5.80 9.29 16.53
N SER A 330 4.80 8.67 15.91
CA SER A 330 4.57 8.83 14.47
C SER A 330 4.26 10.29 14.09
N PRO A 331 4.87 10.86 13.03
CA PRO A 331 4.50 12.19 12.53
C PRO A 331 3.02 12.28 12.12
N ALA A 332 2.53 11.28 11.39
CA ALA A 332 1.12 11.04 11.10
C ALA A 332 0.80 9.55 11.35
N TRP A 333 0.77 8.70 10.33
CA TRP A 333 0.44 7.28 10.45
C TRP A 333 1.67 6.39 10.67
N SER A 334 1.52 5.31 11.43
CA SER A 334 2.65 4.45 11.80
C SER A 334 2.98 3.43 10.70
N ILE A 335 2.03 2.59 10.31
CA ILE A 335 2.21 1.55 9.29
C ILE A 335 1.13 1.69 8.22
N HIS A 336 1.52 2.08 7.01
CA HIS A 336 0.60 2.35 5.89
C HIS A 336 0.98 1.54 4.64
N PRO A 337 0.60 0.26 4.58
CA PRO A 337 0.62 -0.47 3.32
C PRO A 337 -0.51 0.05 2.44
N THR A 338 -0.16 0.50 1.23
CA THR A 338 -1.08 1.00 0.22
C THR A 338 -0.96 0.17 -1.05
N TYR A 339 -2.07 -0.30 -1.61
CA TYR A 339 -2.07 -1.12 -2.82
C TYR A 339 -1.24 -2.41 -2.69
N CYS A 340 -1.15 -2.95 -1.47
CA CYS A 340 -0.30 -4.11 -1.17
C CYS A 340 -1.12 -5.41 -1.09
N SER A 341 -0.43 -6.55 -1.19
CA SER A 341 -1.03 -7.87 -1.01
C SER A 341 -0.15 -8.80 -0.17
N ASN A 342 -0.76 -9.76 0.53
CA ASN A 342 -0.03 -10.73 1.36
C ASN A 342 0.84 -10.03 2.42
N VAL A 343 0.20 -9.25 3.29
CA VAL A 343 0.89 -8.45 4.32
C VAL A 343 0.62 -9.04 5.70
N LYS A 344 1.66 -9.27 6.50
CA LYS A 344 1.53 -9.74 7.89
C LYS A 344 2.17 -8.74 8.85
N VAL A 345 1.37 -8.19 9.77
CA VAL A 345 1.84 -7.35 10.87
C VAL A 345 1.55 -8.07 12.17
N HIS A 346 2.59 -8.53 12.86
CA HIS A 346 2.40 -9.37 14.05
C HIS A 346 3.36 -9.04 15.19
N ASN A 347 2.89 -9.11 16.44
CA ASN A 347 3.71 -8.85 17.63
C ASN A 347 4.42 -7.48 17.58
N VAL A 348 3.68 -6.41 17.25
CA VAL A 348 4.19 -5.04 17.26
C VAL A 348 3.59 -4.22 18.39
N THR A 349 4.32 -3.21 18.83
CA THR A 349 3.83 -2.19 19.77
C THR A 349 3.89 -0.82 19.10
N ILE A 350 2.76 -0.13 18.98
CA ILE A 350 2.68 1.23 18.46
C ILE A 350 2.27 2.16 19.59
N LYS A 351 3.08 3.20 19.87
CA LYS A 351 2.81 4.17 20.93
C LYS A 351 3.10 5.60 20.49
N THR A 352 2.06 6.41 20.52
CA THR A 352 2.13 7.86 20.29
C THR A 352 1.37 8.55 21.43
N PRO A 353 1.79 9.73 21.91
CA PRO A 353 1.04 10.48 22.91
C PRO A 353 -0.44 10.63 22.52
N LEU A 354 -1.33 10.47 23.49
CA LEU A 354 -2.78 10.47 23.26
C LEU A 354 -3.32 11.85 22.84
N ASP A 355 -2.57 12.93 23.02
CA ASP A 355 -2.89 14.27 22.54
C ASP A 355 -2.31 14.56 21.14
N ALA A 356 -1.59 13.60 20.52
CA ALA A 356 -1.02 13.78 19.20
C ALA A 356 -2.12 13.77 18.11
N PRO A 357 -2.25 14.86 17.32
CA PRO A 357 -3.35 15.02 16.38
C PRO A 357 -3.20 14.12 15.15
N LEU A 358 -4.30 13.48 14.75
CA LEU A 358 -4.42 12.72 13.50
C LEU A 358 -3.26 11.71 13.33
N THR A 359 -2.99 10.95 14.40
CA THR A 359 -1.98 9.89 14.41
C THR A 359 -2.66 8.53 14.44
N ASP A 360 -2.53 7.79 13.35
CA ASP A 360 -3.12 6.47 13.20
C ASP A 360 -2.07 5.36 13.41
N GLY A 361 -2.52 4.20 13.87
CA GLY A 361 -1.68 3.02 14.05
C GLY A 361 -1.41 2.33 12.71
N ILE A 362 -2.22 1.31 12.39
CA ILE A 362 -2.09 0.52 11.16
C ILE A 362 -3.21 0.92 10.20
N VAL A 363 -2.84 1.24 8.95
CA VAL A 363 -3.77 1.73 7.92
C VAL A 363 -3.67 0.84 6.68
N PRO A 364 -4.45 -0.25 6.58
CA PRO A 364 -4.61 -1.00 5.34
C PRO A 364 -5.37 -0.14 4.32
N ASP A 365 -4.70 0.27 3.25
CA ASP A 365 -5.27 1.14 2.23
C ASP A 365 -5.24 0.48 0.85
N SER A 366 -6.41 0.09 0.36
CA SER A 366 -6.55 -0.69 -0.88
C SER A 366 -5.70 -1.98 -0.89
N CYS A 367 -5.63 -2.66 0.27
CA CYS A 367 -4.82 -3.88 0.48
C CYS A 367 -5.66 -5.16 0.37
N SER A 368 -5.03 -6.27 -0.01
CA SER A 368 -5.70 -7.58 -0.10
C SER A 368 -4.92 -8.69 0.60
N ASN A 369 -5.58 -9.60 1.30
CA ASN A 369 -4.94 -10.69 2.06
C ASN A 369 -3.92 -10.13 3.08
N MET A 370 -4.43 -9.57 4.17
CA MET A 370 -3.60 -8.97 5.21
C MET A 370 -3.99 -9.44 6.61
N CYS A 371 -2.99 -9.79 7.40
CA CYS A 371 -3.12 -10.24 8.79
C CYS A 371 -2.53 -9.20 9.74
N ILE A 372 -3.29 -8.80 10.75
CA ILE A 372 -2.87 -7.90 11.83
C ILE A 372 -3.12 -8.63 13.15
N GLU A 373 -2.07 -9.03 13.86
CA GLU A 373 -2.24 -9.86 15.05
C GLU A 373 -1.28 -9.61 16.21
N ASP A 374 -1.66 -10.06 17.40
CA ASP A 374 -0.85 -10.11 18.61
C ASP A 374 -0.20 -8.76 18.99
N SER A 375 -0.89 -7.65 18.73
CA SER A 375 -0.27 -6.32 18.76
C SER A 375 -0.97 -5.36 19.71
N THR A 376 -0.21 -4.39 20.22
CA THR A 376 -0.71 -3.33 21.10
C THR A 376 -0.55 -1.97 20.43
N ILE A 377 -1.63 -1.21 20.31
CA ILE A 377 -1.65 0.10 19.66
C ILE A 377 -2.28 1.12 20.60
N SER A 378 -1.55 2.20 20.90
CA SER A 378 -2.03 3.33 21.69
C SER A 378 -1.65 4.62 20.95
N VAL A 379 -2.65 5.31 20.42
CA VAL A 379 -2.48 6.45 19.50
C VAL A 379 -3.51 7.55 19.75
N GLY A 380 -3.26 8.73 19.17
CA GLY A 380 -4.13 9.88 19.33
C GLY A 380 -5.42 9.79 18.51
N HIS A 381 -5.41 9.16 17.33
CA HIS A 381 -6.57 9.10 16.43
C HIS A 381 -7.07 7.66 16.23
N ASP A 382 -7.02 7.06 15.03
CA ASP A 382 -7.56 5.71 14.80
C ASP A 382 -6.47 4.64 15.01
N ALA A 383 -6.72 3.63 15.85
CA ALA A 383 -5.71 2.59 16.12
C ALA A 383 -5.52 1.64 14.92
N ILE A 384 -6.62 1.18 14.31
CA ILE A 384 -6.64 0.55 12.99
C ILE A 384 -7.65 1.29 12.11
N SER A 385 -7.24 1.71 10.92
CA SER A 385 -8.10 2.45 9.98
C SER A 385 -8.08 1.79 8.60
N LEU A 386 -9.15 1.09 8.23
CA LEU A 386 -9.29 0.49 6.91
C LEU A 386 -9.74 1.53 5.91
N LYS A 387 -8.99 1.70 4.82
CA LYS A 387 -9.22 2.72 3.78
C LYS A 387 -9.11 2.12 2.38
N SER A 388 -9.57 2.84 1.36
CA SER A 388 -9.44 2.45 -0.04
C SER A 388 -9.58 3.63 -1.01
N GLY A 389 -8.98 4.77 -0.68
CA GLY A 389 -9.04 5.98 -1.50
C GLY A 389 -10.27 6.86 -1.28
N TRP A 390 -10.26 8.04 -1.90
CA TRP A 390 -11.13 9.17 -1.57
C TRP A 390 -11.92 9.67 -2.79
N ASP A 391 -13.25 9.65 -2.67
CA ASP A 391 -14.23 10.11 -3.64
C ASP A 391 -13.95 9.62 -5.07
N ASN A 392 -14.08 10.51 -6.06
CA ASN A 392 -13.88 10.19 -7.48
C ASN A 392 -12.48 9.63 -7.77
N TYR A 393 -11.46 9.99 -6.99
CA TYR A 393 -10.11 9.42 -7.13
C TYR A 393 -10.09 7.95 -6.69
N GLY A 394 -10.70 7.63 -5.55
CA GLY A 394 -10.83 6.25 -5.09
C GLY A 394 -11.73 5.41 -6.00
N ILE A 395 -12.87 5.97 -6.43
CA ILE A 395 -13.81 5.31 -7.36
C ILE A 395 -13.12 4.99 -8.68
N SER A 396 -12.40 5.96 -9.28
CA SER A 396 -11.72 5.77 -10.55
C SER A 396 -10.49 4.85 -10.44
N PHE A 397 -9.82 4.86 -9.29
CA PHE A 397 -8.72 3.93 -9.02
C PHE A 397 -9.23 2.49 -8.86
N GLY A 398 -10.41 2.31 -8.25
CA GLY A 398 -11.18 1.07 -8.30
C GLY A 398 -10.51 -0.13 -7.63
N ARG A 399 -9.74 0.10 -6.57
CA ARG A 399 -9.08 -0.97 -5.80
C ARG A 399 -9.61 -1.01 -4.36
N PRO A 400 -10.28 -2.10 -3.95
CA PRO A 400 -10.80 -2.21 -2.60
C PRO A 400 -9.72 -2.60 -1.60
N THR A 401 -10.03 -2.40 -0.32
CA THR A 401 -9.40 -3.15 0.79
C THR A 401 -10.23 -4.39 1.05
N SER A 402 -9.62 -5.57 1.05
CA SER A 402 -10.35 -6.82 1.22
C SER A 402 -9.55 -7.95 1.84
N ASP A 403 -10.23 -8.96 2.38
CA ASP A 403 -9.57 -10.14 2.94
C ASP A 403 -8.57 -9.71 4.04
N ILE A 404 -9.11 -9.04 5.06
CA ILE A 404 -8.33 -8.49 6.18
C ILE A 404 -8.74 -9.19 7.47
N HIS A 405 -7.76 -9.77 8.14
CA HIS A 405 -7.91 -10.49 9.40
C HIS A 405 -7.21 -9.74 10.52
N ILE A 406 -7.97 -9.38 11.56
CA ILE A 406 -7.51 -8.62 12.72
C ILE A 406 -7.75 -9.48 13.97
N ASN A 407 -6.69 -9.96 14.61
CA ASN A 407 -6.81 -10.96 15.67
C ASN A 407 -5.98 -10.62 16.90
N ASN A 408 -6.52 -10.84 18.10
CA ASN A 408 -5.77 -10.68 19.36
C ASN A 408 -5.09 -9.31 19.51
N MET A 409 -5.89 -8.25 19.58
CA MET A 409 -5.41 -6.86 19.60
C MET A 409 -5.72 -6.16 20.92
N ASN A 410 -4.80 -5.29 21.36
CA ASN A 410 -5.03 -4.38 22.48
C ASN A 410 -4.94 -2.92 22.01
N LEU A 411 -6.06 -2.20 22.03
CA LEU A 411 -6.24 -0.95 21.28
C LEU A 411 -6.67 0.20 22.20
N GLN A 412 -6.02 1.34 22.01
CA GLN A 412 -6.37 2.63 22.62
C GLN A 412 -6.32 3.76 21.59
N ALA A 413 -7.40 4.53 21.51
CA ALA A 413 -7.61 5.62 20.58
C ALA A 413 -8.31 6.79 21.29
N SER A 414 -7.58 7.87 21.60
CA SER A 414 -8.09 8.94 22.47
C SER A 414 -9.06 9.91 21.79
N SER A 415 -8.93 10.15 20.48
CA SER A 415 -9.84 11.02 19.71
C SER A 415 -10.55 10.32 18.55
N GLY A 416 -9.95 9.24 18.00
CA GLY A 416 -10.52 8.42 16.94
C GLY A 416 -11.22 7.16 17.45
N ALA A 417 -11.14 6.07 16.68
CA ALA A 417 -11.69 4.76 17.03
C ALA A 417 -10.61 3.69 17.16
N ALA A 418 -10.88 2.67 17.97
CA ALA A 418 -10.03 1.49 18.05
C ALA A 418 -9.96 0.79 16.68
N ILE A 419 -11.11 0.58 16.04
CA ILE A 419 -11.18 0.11 14.64
C ILE A 419 -12.11 1.02 13.86
N ALA A 420 -11.59 1.66 12.82
CA ALA A 420 -12.32 2.53 11.91
C ALA A 420 -12.38 1.93 10.51
N PHE A 421 -13.54 2.05 9.87
CA PHE A 421 -13.77 1.75 8.46
C PHE A 421 -14.06 3.07 7.75
N GLY A 422 -13.15 3.50 6.88
CA GLY A 422 -13.20 4.79 6.20
C GLY A 422 -12.55 5.95 6.98
N SER A 423 -12.89 7.20 6.71
CA SER A 423 -13.94 7.63 5.78
C SER A 423 -13.57 7.51 4.29
N GLU A 424 -12.29 7.37 3.96
CA GLU A 424 -11.77 7.22 2.61
C GLU A 424 -11.94 5.76 2.18
N MET A 425 -13.14 5.38 1.74
CA MET A 425 -13.54 4.00 1.40
C MET A 425 -14.02 3.85 -0.06
N SER A 426 -13.61 4.77 -0.92
CA SER A 426 -14.19 4.95 -2.25
C SER A 426 -13.80 3.88 -3.27
N GLY A 427 -12.76 3.08 -3.00
CA GLY A 427 -12.45 1.86 -3.73
C GLY A 427 -13.20 0.62 -3.25
N GLY A 428 -13.91 0.72 -2.11
CA GLY A 428 -14.63 -0.37 -1.45
C GLY A 428 -13.85 -0.99 -0.28
N ILE A 429 -14.57 -1.50 0.71
CA ILE A 429 -14.04 -2.31 1.82
C ILE A 429 -14.94 -3.54 1.95
N TRP A 430 -14.38 -4.74 1.86
CA TRP A 430 -15.18 -5.97 1.98
C TRP A 430 -14.40 -7.17 2.54
N ASP A 431 -15.09 -8.17 3.07
CA ASP A 431 -14.49 -9.39 3.65
C ASP A 431 -13.46 -9.09 4.75
N ILE A 432 -13.97 -8.52 5.85
CA ILE A 432 -13.15 -8.12 7.00
C ILE A 432 -13.56 -8.93 8.23
N HIS A 433 -12.58 -9.56 8.87
CA HIS A 433 -12.76 -10.35 10.07
C HIS A 433 -11.94 -9.75 11.21
N ALA A 434 -12.59 -9.42 12.32
CA ALA A 434 -11.91 -8.97 13.52
C ALA A 434 -12.37 -9.77 14.73
N ASN A 435 -11.44 -10.37 15.47
CA ASN A 435 -11.75 -11.20 16.63
C ASN A 435 -10.74 -11.05 17.78
N TYR A 436 -11.21 -11.27 19.00
CA TYR A 436 -10.41 -11.14 20.23
C TYR A 436 -9.77 -9.75 20.35
N ILE A 437 -10.62 -8.72 20.41
CA ILE A 437 -10.19 -7.32 20.48
C ILE A 437 -10.44 -6.79 21.88
N HIS A 438 -9.41 -6.24 22.53
CA HIS A 438 -9.54 -5.49 23.76
C HIS A 438 -9.38 -4.00 23.48
N VAL A 439 -10.39 -3.20 23.80
CA VAL A 439 -10.39 -1.74 23.66
C VAL A 439 -10.44 -1.11 25.04
N TYR A 440 -9.55 -0.16 25.32
CA TYR A 440 -9.52 0.51 26.62
C TYR A 440 -9.34 2.02 26.49
N GLU A 441 -9.93 2.77 27.44
CA GLU A 441 -9.73 4.22 27.60
C GLU A 441 -9.77 4.99 26.27
N SER A 442 -10.81 4.73 25.47
CA SER A 442 -10.89 5.20 24.08
C SER A 442 -12.12 6.07 23.83
N SER A 443 -12.02 6.99 22.87
CA SER A 443 -13.16 7.80 22.45
C SER A 443 -14.21 6.94 21.75
N ARG A 444 -13.79 6.08 20.81
CA ARG A 444 -14.70 5.18 20.09
C ARG A 444 -14.16 3.76 20.06
N GLY A 445 -15.06 2.79 20.16
CA GLY A 445 -14.76 1.38 19.94
C GLY A 445 -14.65 1.07 18.45
N ILE A 446 -15.76 0.69 17.84
CA ILE A 446 -15.85 0.36 16.42
C ILE A 446 -16.59 1.49 15.69
N SER A 447 -16.04 1.96 14.57
CA SER A 447 -16.63 3.09 13.81
C SER A 447 -16.65 2.84 12.31
N PHE A 448 -17.83 2.99 11.69
CA PHE A 448 -18.05 2.94 10.25
C PHE A 448 -18.37 4.36 9.74
N ARG A 449 -17.51 4.92 8.89
CA ARG A 449 -17.59 6.32 8.47
C ARG A 449 -17.67 6.41 6.96
N THR A 450 -18.63 7.17 6.46
CA THR A 450 -18.77 7.47 5.04
C THR A 450 -19.60 8.74 4.83
N ALA A 451 -19.79 9.15 3.57
CA ALA A 451 -20.59 10.30 3.18
C ALA A 451 -21.13 10.15 1.74
N PRO A 452 -22.23 10.82 1.37
CA PRO A 452 -22.58 11.03 -0.03
C PRO A 452 -21.38 11.59 -0.80
N GLY A 453 -21.05 11.02 -1.96
CA GLY A 453 -19.82 11.36 -2.69
C GLY A 453 -18.76 10.28 -2.65
N ARG A 454 -18.74 9.47 -1.58
CA ARG A 454 -17.75 8.41 -1.43
C ARG A 454 -17.96 7.26 -2.41
N GLY A 455 -19.21 6.95 -2.77
CA GLY A 455 -19.55 5.81 -3.62
C GLY A 455 -19.15 4.44 -3.02
N SER A 456 -19.11 3.43 -3.88
CA SER A 456 -18.67 2.07 -3.56
C SER A 456 -19.36 1.49 -2.33
N TYR A 457 -18.63 0.84 -1.40
CA TYR A 457 -19.24 0.02 -0.37
C TYR A 457 -18.35 -0.24 0.86
N ILE A 458 -18.99 -0.50 2.00
CA ILE A 458 -18.44 -1.25 3.15
C ILE A 458 -19.37 -2.43 3.39
N VAL A 459 -18.94 -3.65 3.07
CA VAL A 459 -19.81 -4.83 3.19
C VAL A 459 -19.09 -6.04 3.76
N GLU A 460 -19.84 -7.02 4.26
CA GLU A 460 -19.30 -8.32 4.67
C GLU A 460 -18.20 -8.18 5.75
N VAL A 461 -18.57 -7.48 6.83
CA VAL A 461 -17.69 -7.26 7.98
C VAL A 461 -18.19 -8.05 9.18
N VAL A 462 -17.34 -8.87 9.77
CA VAL A 462 -17.63 -9.65 10.98
C VAL A 462 -16.66 -9.29 12.08
N ILE A 463 -17.18 -8.74 13.18
CA ILE A 463 -16.41 -8.37 14.37
C ILE A 463 -16.98 -9.15 15.55
N THR A 464 -16.18 -10.02 16.15
CA THR A 464 -16.58 -10.91 17.24
C THR A 464 -15.64 -10.83 18.44
N ASP A 465 -16.14 -11.17 19.63
CA ASP A 465 -15.32 -11.36 20.83
C ASP A 465 -14.52 -10.10 21.18
N VAL A 466 -15.25 -9.01 21.43
CA VAL A 466 -14.70 -7.69 21.77
C VAL A 466 -14.95 -7.37 23.24
N GLU A 467 -13.91 -6.97 23.96
CA GLU A 467 -13.99 -6.47 25.33
C GLU A 467 -13.63 -4.99 25.36
N MET A 468 -14.49 -4.16 25.95
CA MET A 468 -14.33 -2.72 26.01
C MET A 468 -14.31 -2.25 27.47
N ASP A 469 -13.33 -1.43 27.85
CA ASP A 469 -13.29 -0.79 29.17
C ASP A 469 -13.11 0.72 29.06
N SER A 470 -14.01 1.47 29.71
CA SER A 470 -13.95 2.94 29.75
C SER A 470 -13.93 3.57 28.35
N VAL A 471 -14.84 3.13 27.48
CA VAL A 471 -15.01 3.65 26.12
C VAL A 471 -16.16 4.66 26.08
N TYR A 472 -15.95 5.82 25.45
CA TYR A 472 -17.01 6.82 25.36
C TYR A 472 -18.15 6.37 24.44
N LEU A 473 -17.89 6.06 23.17
CA LEU A 473 -18.88 5.55 22.22
C LEU A 473 -18.50 4.15 21.73
N ALA A 474 -19.23 3.12 22.14
CA ALA A 474 -18.85 1.75 21.80
C ALA A 474 -18.97 1.44 20.29
N ILE A 475 -20.09 1.83 19.67
CA ILE A 475 -20.37 1.56 18.25
C ILE A 475 -20.83 2.84 17.55
N GLU A 476 -20.16 3.22 16.47
CA GLU A 476 -20.51 4.37 15.63
C GLU A 476 -20.76 3.94 14.18
N PHE A 477 -21.87 4.38 13.62
CA PHE A 477 -22.06 4.44 12.18
C PHE A 477 -22.36 5.90 11.83
N ASN A 478 -21.60 6.48 10.90
CA ASN A 478 -21.75 7.87 10.51
C ASN A 478 -21.70 7.98 8.99
N GLY A 479 -22.88 8.13 8.38
CA GLY A 479 -23.06 8.37 6.95
C GLY A 479 -22.91 9.83 6.52
N ASN A 480 -22.52 10.75 7.40
CA ASN A 480 -22.37 12.17 7.07
C ASN A 480 -20.98 12.72 7.42
N TRP A 481 -19.93 11.90 7.25
CA TRP A 481 -18.53 12.28 7.47
C TRP A 481 -18.00 13.13 6.30
N SER A 482 -18.52 14.36 6.21
CA SER A 482 -18.49 15.23 5.02
C SER A 482 -17.16 15.98 4.77
N SER A 483 -16.01 15.30 4.89
CA SER A 483 -14.74 15.80 4.33
C SER A 483 -14.60 15.33 2.87
N HIS A 484 -14.24 16.19 1.94
CA HIS A 484 -14.01 15.82 0.53
C HIS A 484 -12.65 16.37 0.09
N PRO A 485 -11.94 15.75 -0.86
CA PRO A 485 -10.63 16.23 -1.27
C PRO A 485 -10.77 17.58 -1.99
N ASP A 486 -11.79 17.70 -2.81
CA ASP A 486 -12.09 18.91 -3.58
C ASP A 486 -13.59 18.99 -3.84
N ASP A 487 -14.01 20.02 -4.57
CA ASP A 487 -15.42 20.24 -4.95
C ASP A 487 -15.84 19.44 -6.19
N TYR A 488 -14.98 18.54 -6.73
CA TYR A 488 -15.28 17.75 -7.94
C TYR A 488 -15.94 16.40 -7.64
N PHE A 489 -16.11 16.03 -6.37
CA PHE A 489 -16.82 14.81 -6.00
C PHE A 489 -18.26 14.83 -6.52
N ASP A 490 -18.83 13.67 -6.83
CA ASP A 490 -20.22 13.55 -7.27
C ASP A 490 -21.11 13.15 -6.07
N PRO A 491 -21.92 14.07 -5.49
CA PRO A 491 -22.75 13.77 -4.32
C PRO A 491 -23.80 12.68 -4.56
N SER A 492 -24.09 12.33 -5.83
CA SER A 492 -25.00 11.22 -6.18
C SER A 492 -24.35 9.85 -6.05
N MET A 493 -23.03 9.79 -5.87
CA MET A 493 -22.30 8.56 -5.57
C MET A 493 -22.52 8.18 -4.11
N ILE A 494 -23.62 7.49 -3.85
CA ILE A 494 -24.00 7.05 -2.52
C ILE A 494 -23.31 5.73 -2.16
N PRO A 495 -22.61 5.66 -1.02
CA PRO A 495 -21.98 4.43 -0.54
C PRO A 495 -23.01 3.40 -0.04
N LEU A 496 -22.76 2.12 -0.31
CA LEU A 496 -23.50 1.01 0.30
C LEU A 496 -22.84 0.57 1.60
N VAL A 497 -23.57 0.58 2.72
CA VAL A 497 -23.12 -0.08 3.96
C VAL A 497 -24.13 -1.18 4.28
N ASP A 498 -23.67 -2.42 4.22
CA ASP A 498 -24.54 -3.60 4.29
C ASP A 498 -23.80 -4.81 4.88
N GLN A 499 -24.53 -5.79 5.39
CA GLN A 499 -23.98 -7.06 5.88
C GLN A 499 -22.86 -6.89 6.94
N ILE A 500 -23.16 -6.15 8.01
CA ILE A 500 -22.22 -5.90 9.11
C ILE A 500 -22.66 -6.69 10.35
N THR A 501 -21.80 -7.56 10.87
CA THR A 501 -22.06 -8.37 12.06
C THR A 501 -21.16 -7.96 13.20
N LEU A 502 -21.78 -7.53 14.30
CA LEU A 502 -21.13 -7.26 15.58
C LEU A 502 -21.62 -8.30 16.59
N LYS A 503 -20.72 -9.14 17.11
CA LYS A 503 -21.09 -10.30 17.92
C LYS A 503 -20.23 -10.43 19.18
N ASN A 504 -20.80 -10.98 20.25
CA ASN A 504 -20.08 -11.34 21.48
C ASN A 504 -19.25 -10.18 22.04
N MET A 505 -19.88 -9.02 22.26
CA MET A 505 -19.18 -7.85 22.81
C MET A 505 -19.56 -7.60 24.25
N LYS A 506 -18.58 -7.28 25.07
CA LYS A 506 -18.75 -6.95 26.49
C LYS A 506 -18.12 -5.59 26.76
N GLY A 507 -18.79 -4.74 27.52
CA GLY A 507 -18.31 -3.40 27.81
C GLY A 507 -18.56 -3.00 29.25
N THR A 508 -17.55 -2.44 29.90
CA THR A 508 -17.65 -1.80 31.23
C THR A 508 -17.39 -0.31 31.13
N ASN A 509 -18.11 0.48 31.92
CA ASN A 509 -17.96 1.94 31.96
C ASN A 509 -18.13 2.60 30.58
N ILE A 510 -19.12 2.14 29.81
CA ILE A 510 -19.42 2.67 28.47
C ILE A 510 -20.25 3.94 28.60
N SER A 511 -19.89 5.03 27.90
CA SER A 511 -20.68 6.27 28.00
C SER A 511 -21.93 6.26 27.11
N VAL A 512 -21.81 5.77 25.89
CA VAL A 512 -22.88 5.64 24.89
C VAL A 512 -22.71 4.29 24.19
N ALA A 513 -23.76 3.47 24.17
CA ALA A 513 -23.73 2.14 23.58
C ALA A 513 -23.63 2.21 22.04
N GLY A 514 -24.40 3.09 21.40
CA GLY A 514 -24.20 3.32 19.98
C GLY A 514 -24.91 4.54 19.40
N VAL A 515 -24.28 5.10 18.37
CA VAL A 515 -24.84 6.17 17.53
C VAL A 515 -24.75 5.70 16.10
N LEU A 516 -25.89 5.29 15.54
CA LEU A 516 -25.98 4.67 14.23
C LEU A 516 -26.78 5.55 13.29
N SER A 517 -26.09 6.36 12.50
CA SER A 517 -26.69 7.30 11.56
C SER A 517 -26.28 6.93 10.14
N GLY A 518 -27.24 6.40 9.37
CA GLY A 518 -27.07 6.16 7.93
C GLY A 518 -27.21 7.43 7.09
N ILE A 519 -27.39 7.25 5.79
CA ILE A 519 -27.62 8.35 4.84
C ILE A 519 -29.12 8.48 4.60
N ALA A 520 -29.64 9.70 4.71
CA ALA A 520 -31.05 9.98 4.45
C ALA A 520 -31.44 9.54 3.03
N GLY A 521 -32.41 8.64 2.93
CA GLY A 521 -32.87 8.06 1.65
C GLY A 521 -32.01 6.91 1.11
N ALA A 522 -30.90 6.58 1.78
CA ALA A 522 -30.04 5.44 1.49
C ALA A 522 -29.56 4.80 2.81
N PRO A 523 -30.48 4.11 3.52
CA PRO A 523 -30.19 3.61 4.85
C PRO A 523 -29.13 2.52 4.84
N PHE A 524 -28.42 2.37 5.95
CA PHE A 524 -27.50 1.24 6.15
C PHE A 524 -28.31 0.00 6.52
N ASN A 525 -28.06 -1.14 5.87
CA ASN A 525 -28.90 -2.32 5.98
C ASN A 525 -28.13 -3.53 6.53
N ALA A 526 -28.89 -4.58 6.86
CA ALA A 526 -28.40 -5.86 7.40
C ALA A 526 -27.32 -5.70 8.49
N ILE A 527 -27.53 -4.75 9.40
CA ILE A 527 -26.70 -4.57 10.59
C ILE A 527 -27.15 -5.58 11.65
N CYS A 528 -26.28 -6.51 12.03
CA CYS A 528 -26.58 -7.56 12.99
C CYS A 528 -25.83 -7.34 14.30
N LEU A 529 -26.57 -7.20 15.40
CA LEU A 529 -26.03 -7.10 16.76
C LEU A 529 -26.41 -8.37 17.53
N SER A 530 -25.45 -9.21 17.91
CA SER A 530 -25.75 -10.46 18.63
C SER A 530 -24.89 -10.64 19.87
N ASN A 531 -25.52 -10.84 21.03
CA ASN A 531 -24.83 -11.06 22.30
C ASN A 531 -23.90 -9.90 22.67
N LEU A 532 -24.48 -8.69 22.82
CA LEU A 532 -23.78 -7.47 23.25
C LEU A 532 -24.22 -7.12 24.67
N ASN A 533 -23.27 -6.84 25.57
CA ASN A 533 -23.57 -6.44 26.94
C ASN A 533 -22.68 -5.28 27.38
N PHE A 534 -23.23 -4.07 27.41
CA PHE A 534 -22.56 -2.84 27.81
C PHE A 534 -23.13 -2.31 29.12
N THR A 535 -22.29 -2.24 30.15
CA THR A 535 -22.60 -1.54 31.39
C THR A 535 -22.33 -0.06 31.21
N ILE A 536 -23.40 0.74 31.30
CA ILE A 536 -23.36 2.18 31.05
C ILE A 536 -22.85 2.93 32.29
N ALA A 537 -22.00 3.93 32.09
CA ALA A 537 -21.46 4.78 33.16
C ALA A 537 -22.57 5.68 33.77
N ASP A 538 -22.54 5.90 35.08
CA ASP A 538 -23.60 6.56 35.86
C ASP A 538 -23.90 8.04 35.45
N SER A 539 -23.02 8.69 34.68
CA SER A 539 -23.06 10.14 34.38
C SER A 539 -23.56 10.49 32.97
N THR A 540 -24.29 9.59 32.30
CA THR A 540 -24.51 9.61 30.84
C THR A 540 -25.94 9.99 30.43
N PRO A 541 -26.16 10.44 29.17
CA PRO A 541 -27.47 10.90 28.69
C PRO A 541 -28.59 9.85 28.81
N PRO A 542 -29.88 10.27 28.78
CA PRO A 542 -31.01 9.38 29.05
C PRO A 542 -31.20 8.22 28.05
N SER A 543 -30.57 8.28 26.87
CA SER A 543 -30.62 7.24 25.84
C SER A 543 -29.22 6.72 25.53
N SER A 544 -28.98 5.42 25.74
CA SER A 544 -27.71 4.76 25.41
C SER A 544 -27.52 4.52 23.91
N TRP A 545 -28.61 4.57 23.13
CA TRP A 545 -28.62 4.37 21.69
C TRP A 545 -29.30 5.54 20.97
N SER A 546 -28.79 5.88 19.77
CA SER A 546 -29.42 6.81 18.83
C SER A 546 -29.32 6.23 17.43
N CYS A 547 -30.44 6.07 16.72
CA CYS A 547 -30.46 5.48 15.39
C CYS A 547 -31.26 6.32 14.41
N SER A 548 -30.78 6.41 13.17
CA SER A 548 -31.49 7.04 12.05
C SER A 548 -31.03 6.43 10.73
N ASP A 549 -31.95 6.14 9.82
CA ASP A 549 -31.65 5.58 8.50
C ASP A 549 -30.74 4.33 8.57
N VAL A 550 -31.00 3.45 9.52
CA VAL A 550 -30.27 2.19 9.72
C VAL A 550 -31.28 1.08 10.00
N TYR A 551 -31.09 -0.10 9.42
CA TYR A 551 -31.99 -1.24 9.59
C TYR A 551 -31.21 -2.52 9.82
N GLY A 552 -31.74 -3.36 10.70
CA GLY A 552 -31.03 -4.55 11.10
C GLY A 552 -31.78 -5.45 12.07
N TYR A 553 -31.02 -6.35 12.66
CA TYR A 553 -31.48 -7.35 13.61
C TYR A 553 -30.62 -7.32 14.88
N SER A 554 -31.25 -7.47 16.03
CA SER A 554 -30.55 -7.53 17.32
C SER A 554 -31.08 -8.69 18.17
N GLU A 555 -30.15 -9.45 18.76
CA GLU A 555 -30.45 -10.56 19.68
C GLU A 555 -29.55 -10.48 20.91
N LEU A 556 -30.12 -10.61 22.11
CA LEU A 556 -29.37 -10.59 23.38
C LEU A 556 -28.45 -9.35 23.50
N VAL A 557 -29.01 -8.17 23.26
CA VAL A 557 -28.30 -6.89 23.35
C VAL A 557 -28.76 -6.11 24.58
N PHE A 558 -27.82 -5.69 25.41
CA PHE A 558 -28.03 -4.83 26.56
C PHE A 558 -27.03 -3.65 26.54
N PRO A 559 -27.47 -2.39 26.75
CA PRO A 559 -28.87 -1.94 26.88
C PRO A 559 -29.64 -2.15 25.57
N GLU A 560 -30.98 -2.16 25.66
CA GLU A 560 -31.85 -2.43 24.51
C GLU A 560 -31.59 -1.42 23.36
N PRO A 561 -31.34 -1.88 22.12
CA PRO A 561 -31.06 -1.02 20.97
C PRO A 561 -32.34 -0.39 20.41
N CYS A 562 -32.18 0.52 19.45
CA CYS A 562 -33.29 1.18 18.78
C CYS A 562 -34.22 0.19 18.05
N SER A 563 -35.50 0.54 17.90
CA SER A 563 -36.52 -0.29 17.24
C SER A 563 -36.20 -0.67 15.79
N GLU A 564 -35.41 0.16 15.11
CA GLU A 564 -34.97 0.01 13.73
C GLU A 564 -34.04 -1.21 13.56
N LEU A 565 -33.40 -1.65 14.65
CA LEU A 565 -32.56 -2.85 14.72
C LEU A 565 -33.31 -4.07 15.24
N GLN A 566 -34.63 -3.98 15.45
CA GLN A 566 -35.44 -5.07 15.98
C GLN A 566 -36.26 -5.76 14.88
N ASN A 567 -35.93 -5.57 13.59
CA ASN A 567 -36.76 -6.06 12.49
C ASN A 567 -36.63 -7.60 12.34
N PRO A 568 -37.71 -8.38 12.54
CA PRO A 568 -37.67 -9.84 12.45
C PRO A 568 -37.78 -10.38 11.01
N PHE A 569 -38.00 -9.52 10.01
CA PHE A 569 -38.17 -9.95 8.60
C PHE A 569 -36.85 -10.21 7.86
N THR A 570 -35.69 -9.88 8.44
CA THR A 570 -34.38 -10.42 8.03
C THR A 570 -34.18 -11.80 8.67
N ASN A 571 -35.10 -12.71 8.37
CA ASN A 571 -35.16 -14.02 8.99
C ASN A 571 -34.31 -15.02 8.21
N THR A 572 -33.00 -15.07 8.51
CA THR A 572 -32.22 -16.30 8.35
C THR A 572 -31.24 -16.41 9.52
N SER A 573 -31.37 -17.50 10.27
CA SER A 573 -30.65 -17.86 11.49
C SER A 573 -29.16 -17.51 11.48
N THR A 574 -28.75 -16.80 12.55
CA THR A 574 -27.43 -16.25 12.90
C THR A 574 -26.93 -15.15 11.96
N CYS A 575 -26.51 -14.02 12.56
CA CYS A 575 -25.80 -12.95 11.88
C CYS A 575 -24.85 -13.49 10.79
N PHE A 576 -24.66 -12.73 9.72
CA PHE A 576 -23.75 -13.09 8.64
C PHE A 576 -22.46 -13.67 9.20
N SER A 577 -22.20 -14.93 8.84
CA SER A 577 -20.95 -15.61 9.14
C SER A 577 -20.28 -15.87 7.80
N LEU A 578 -19.09 -15.32 7.60
CA LEU A 578 -18.33 -15.43 6.36
C LEU A 578 -18.07 -16.90 5.96
N SER A 579 -18.01 -17.82 6.93
CA SER A 579 -17.87 -19.27 6.70
C SER A 579 -19.03 -19.91 5.92
N SER A 580 -20.20 -19.25 5.86
CA SER A 580 -21.39 -19.78 5.18
C SER A 580 -21.55 -19.29 3.74
N TYR A 581 -20.73 -18.34 3.26
CA TYR A 581 -20.85 -17.77 1.91
C TYR A 581 -19.83 -18.29 0.90
N SER A 582 -18.70 -18.85 1.34
CA SER A 582 -17.78 -19.58 0.45
C SER A 582 -18.41 -20.85 -0.16
N ALA A 583 -19.46 -21.39 0.47
CA ALA A 583 -20.22 -22.55 -0.03
C ALA A 583 -21.30 -22.20 -1.08
N LEU A 584 -21.66 -20.93 -1.26
CA LEU A 584 -22.74 -20.51 -2.18
C LEU A 584 -22.26 -19.78 -3.43
N ALA A 585 -20.95 -19.49 -3.56
CA ALA A 585 -20.34 -18.94 -4.77
C ALA A 585 -19.91 -20.01 -5.81
N VAL A 586 -20.20 -21.28 -5.57
CA VAL A 586 -20.00 -22.38 -6.53
C VAL A 586 -21.31 -23.14 -6.73
N ALA A 587 -22.25 -22.53 -7.44
CA ALA A 587 -23.46 -23.21 -7.96
C ALA A 587 -23.81 -22.69 -9.35
#